data_AF-A0A6L5PE89-F1
#
_entry.id   AF-A0A6L5PE89-F1
#
_cell.length_a   1.000
_cell.length_b   1.000
_cell.length_c   1.000
_cell.angle_alpha   90.00
_cell.angle_beta   90.00
_cell.angle_gamma   90.00
#
_symmetry.space_group_name_H-M   'P 1'
#
loop_
_entity.id
_entity.type
_entity.pdbx_description
1 polymer ?
#
loop_
_entity_poly.entity_id
_entity_poly.type
_entity_poly.pdbx_seq_one_letter_code
_entity_poly.pdbx_strand_id
1 'polypeptide(L)'
;MRGPSRIAGLIGAQTQAQRARLRLAAAGGAVVSVAAVCLLGLSGWFITGAAFAGLAGAAAAQSFNYMMPSAIIRLLAIVRTGGRYVERVAGHEAALKALARLRPQLFDAIATGPAERALNLSCGEVSARLVQDVDAVQTLFVRRSALWSLGSGAVSAVLLAGLASPWAGAALFAVMIAAVLGGVLIARRLSDPAGRAVQTGAGALKDRLAALEAAAPELKAYGLDDWACAQVAQVAADHDAAQIALTRSGGWMAVWQAAASALAVGVVIPAALPADLPLIALAALAAIMGVESAGGLVVALHQNGSAAQALSRLDAAMPTASSRHGRPLSGAVLGLANLGAELAPPYRLGIFGPSGAGKTTLIERLIGLRTPQTGEMRLGGLDAVVIAPGDRRQLFAYAAQDVRLLNGSVRENLLLAGPADDAALWAALDDAALGDRIRAESLGLDTPVGPNSEQLSGGERRRLGLARAYLRDAPWLVLDEPTEGLDAATEAQVLGRLQNRLAARGQGLILVSHRASPMALCNRSIRVEGLDSDGHLRLTCPPDDLAA
;
A
#
# COMPACT_ATOMS: atom_id res chain seq x y z
N MET A 1 -15.69 -2.77 18.63
CA MET A 1 -15.88 -3.90 17.70
C MET A 1 -15.40 -3.45 16.32
N ARG A 2 -14.28 -3.98 15.80
CA ARG A 2 -13.79 -3.62 14.46
C ARG A 2 -14.77 -4.23 13.44
N GLY A 3 -15.33 -3.41 12.55
CA GLY A 3 -16.15 -3.91 11.44
C GLY A 3 -15.36 -4.88 10.55
N PRO A 4 -16.02 -5.65 9.68
CA PRO A 4 -15.34 -6.55 8.76
C PRO A 4 -14.34 -5.76 7.90
N SER A 5 -13.08 -6.21 7.87
CA SER A 5 -12.00 -5.55 7.12
C SER A 5 -12.34 -5.54 5.64
N ARG A 6 -12.35 -4.34 5.02
CA ARG A 6 -12.74 -4.18 3.61
C ARG A 6 -11.78 -4.92 2.70
N ILE A 7 -10.50 -4.94 3.06
CA ILE A 7 -9.48 -5.68 2.31
C ILE A 7 -9.69 -7.19 2.39
N ALA A 8 -10.15 -7.74 3.52
CA ALA A 8 -10.51 -9.15 3.55
C ALA A 8 -11.68 -9.45 2.60
N GLY A 9 -12.64 -8.53 2.49
CA GLY A 9 -13.72 -8.61 1.49
C GLY A 9 -13.19 -8.61 0.05
N LEU A 10 -12.29 -7.68 -0.30
CA LEU A 10 -11.67 -7.62 -1.63
C LEU A 10 -10.84 -8.86 -1.94
N ILE A 11 -10.05 -9.35 -0.98
CA ILE A 11 -9.28 -10.59 -1.11
C ILE A 11 -10.21 -11.79 -1.28
N GLY A 12 -11.32 -11.84 -0.54
CA GLY A 12 -12.36 -12.87 -0.68
C GLY A 12 -12.99 -12.89 -2.07
N ALA A 13 -13.34 -11.71 -2.60
CA ALA A 13 -13.87 -11.57 -3.96
C ALA A 13 -12.85 -12.04 -5.01
N GLN A 14 -11.56 -11.66 -4.89
CA GLN A 14 -10.53 -12.14 -5.81
C GLN A 14 -10.29 -13.65 -5.68
N THR A 15 -10.35 -14.19 -4.46
CA THR A 15 -10.28 -15.63 -4.21
C THR A 15 -11.39 -16.37 -4.94
N GLN A 16 -12.61 -15.86 -4.91
CA GLN A 16 -13.74 -16.45 -5.61
C GLN A 16 -13.60 -16.33 -7.13
N ALA A 17 -13.15 -15.18 -7.63
CA ALA A 17 -12.91 -14.96 -9.05
C ALA A 17 -11.81 -15.88 -9.62
N GLN A 18 -10.78 -16.17 -8.82
CA GLN A 18 -9.65 -17.03 -9.21
C GLN A 18 -9.82 -18.50 -8.78
N ARG A 19 -11.02 -18.91 -8.37
CA ARG A 19 -11.27 -20.26 -7.81
C ARG A 19 -10.80 -21.40 -8.70
N ALA A 20 -10.95 -21.28 -10.02
CA ALA A 20 -10.56 -22.33 -10.96
C ALA A 20 -9.04 -22.52 -10.99
N ARG A 21 -8.29 -21.42 -11.06
CA ARG A 21 -6.81 -21.43 -11.01
C ARG A 21 -6.31 -21.92 -9.66
N LEU A 22 -6.92 -21.48 -8.57
CA LEU A 22 -6.59 -21.96 -7.23
C LEU A 22 -6.87 -23.46 -7.04
N ARG A 23 -7.94 -23.99 -7.63
CA ARG A 23 -8.23 -25.42 -7.65
C ARG A 23 -7.22 -26.20 -8.49
N LEU A 24 -6.82 -25.67 -9.66
CA LEU A 24 -5.75 -26.27 -10.48
C LEU A 24 -4.42 -26.28 -9.73
N ALA A 25 -4.08 -25.18 -9.05
CA ALA A 25 -2.87 -25.11 -8.23
C ALA A 25 -2.92 -26.11 -7.07
N ALA A 26 -4.06 -26.22 -6.38
CA ALA A 26 -4.28 -27.20 -5.32
C ALA A 26 -4.18 -28.65 -5.82
N ALA A 27 -4.78 -28.96 -6.97
CA ALA A 27 -4.70 -30.28 -7.59
C ALA A 27 -3.26 -30.61 -8.03
N GLY A 28 -2.56 -29.66 -8.66
CA GLY A 28 -1.14 -29.79 -9.01
C GLY A 28 -0.28 -30.06 -7.78
N GLY A 29 -0.43 -29.27 -6.72
CA GLY A 29 0.31 -29.46 -5.46
C GLY A 29 0.01 -30.81 -4.80
N ALA A 30 -1.25 -31.27 -4.84
CA ALA A 30 -1.61 -32.58 -4.33
C ALA A 30 -0.93 -33.71 -5.13
N VAL A 31 -0.99 -33.65 -6.47
CA VAL A 31 -0.35 -34.61 -7.37
C VAL A 31 1.17 -34.64 -7.16
N VAL A 32 1.81 -33.47 -7.00
CA VAL A 32 3.25 -33.38 -6.73
C VAL A 32 3.61 -34.12 -5.45
N SER A 33 2.83 -33.91 -4.39
CA SER A 33 3.09 -34.49 -3.08
C SER A 33 2.89 -36.00 -3.08
N VAL A 34 1.78 -36.49 -3.66
CA VAL A 34 1.53 -37.93 -3.84
C VAL A 34 2.65 -38.56 -4.65
N ALA A 35 3.00 -37.97 -5.79
CA ALA A 35 4.03 -38.50 -6.66
C ALA A 35 5.40 -38.52 -5.99
N ALA A 36 5.76 -37.50 -5.21
CA ALA A 36 7.02 -37.45 -4.47
C ALA A 36 7.11 -38.54 -3.39
N VAL A 37 6.05 -38.72 -2.60
CA VAL A 37 5.97 -39.74 -1.53
C VAL A 37 6.02 -41.14 -2.13
N CYS A 38 5.20 -41.43 -3.15
CA CYS A 38 5.20 -42.71 -3.83
C CYS A 38 6.53 -43.00 -4.52
N LEU A 39 7.15 -42.00 -5.16
CA LEU A 39 8.44 -42.16 -5.82
C LEU A 39 9.49 -42.62 -4.81
N LEU A 40 9.65 -41.90 -3.70
CA LEU A 40 10.69 -42.21 -2.72
C LEU A 40 10.42 -43.55 -2.00
N GLY A 41 9.16 -43.81 -1.60
CA GLY A 41 8.78 -45.09 -0.99
C GLY A 41 9.01 -46.28 -1.90
N LEU A 42 8.57 -46.20 -3.17
CA LEU A 42 8.79 -47.27 -4.16
C LEU A 42 10.27 -47.46 -4.50
N SER A 43 11.06 -46.38 -4.53
CA SER A 43 12.52 -46.49 -4.69
C SER A 43 13.15 -47.28 -3.54
N GLY A 44 12.74 -47.05 -2.29
CA GLY A 44 13.21 -47.82 -1.13
C GLY A 44 12.89 -49.30 -1.26
N TRP A 45 11.62 -49.61 -1.56
CA TRP A 45 11.19 -50.99 -1.82
C TRP A 45 12.00 -51.65 -2.94
N PHE A 46 12.17 -50.95 -4.06
CA PHE A 46 12.85 -51.48 -5.23
C PHE A 46 14.33 -51.76 -4.97
N ILE A 47 15.05 -50.82 -4.32
CA ILE A 47 16.49 -50.97 -4.03
C ILE A 47 16.71 -52.13 -3.05
N THR A 48 15.94 -52.18 -1.96
CA THR A 48 16.08 -53.23 -0.95
C THR A 48 15.64 -54.59 -1.48
N GLY A 49 14.55 -54.64 -2.27
CA GLY A 49 14.06 -55.86 -2.90
C GLY A 49 15.04 -56.42 -3.93
N ALA A 50 15.63 -55.57 -4.78
CA ALA A 50 16.64 -55.98 -5.75
C ALA A 50 17.92 -56.49 -5.06
N ALA A 51 18.36 -55.83 -3.98
CA ALA A 51 19.50 -56.28 -3.19
C ALA A 51 19.24 -57.65 -2.57
N PHE A 52 18.06 -57.85 -1.97
CA PHE A 52 17.66 -59.13 -1.39
C PHE A 52 17.58 -60.26 -2.43
N ALA A 53 16.97 -59.98 -3.60
CA ALA A 53 16.89 -60.96 -4.70
C ALA A 53 18.26 -61.34 -5.25
N GLY A 54 19.20 -60.39 -5.32
CA GLY A 54 20.59 -60.65 -5.70
C GLY A 54 21.33 -61.54 -4.70
N LEU A 55 21.13 -61.30 -3.39
CA LEU A 55 21.71 -62.12 -2.33
C LEU A 55 21.09 -63.53 -2.25
N ALA A 56 19.82 -63.69 -2.63
CA ALA A 56 19.11 -64.97 -2.65
C ALA A 56 19.55 -65.92 -3.78
N GLY A 57 20.40 -65.47 -4.71
CA GLY A 57 21.01 -66.28 -5.77
C GLY A 57 20.53 -65.97 -7.19
N ALA A 58 21.21 -66.54 -8.18
CA ALA A 58 21.03 -66.20 -9.60
C ALA A 58 19.61 -66.42 -10.14
N ALA A 59 18.92 -67.47 -9.68
CA ALA A 59 17.54 -67.76 -10.10
C ALA A 59 16.55 -66.70 -9.56
N ALA A 60 16.70 -66.29 -8.30
CA ALA A 60 15.88 -65.24 -7.70
C ALA A 60 16.12 -63.89 -8.38
N ALA A 61 17.38 -63.55 -8.68
CA ALA A 61 17.75 -62.35 -9.40
C ALA A 61 17.15 -62.28 -10.82
N GLN A 62 17.13 -63.38 -11.57
CA GLN A 62 16.50 -63.43 -12.90
C GLN A 62 14.96 -63.35 -12.84
N SER A 63 14.36 -63.84 -11.75
CA SER A 63 12.90 -63.78 -11.55
C SER A 63 12.40 -62.41 -11.04
N PHE A 64 13.30 -61.55 -10.54
CA PHE A 64 12.93 -60.27 -9.97
C PHE A 64 12.53 -59.26 -11.06
N ASN A 65 11.26 -58.84 -11.07
CA ASN A 65 10.73 -57.91 -12.05
C ASN A 65 11.21 -56.48 -11.78
N TYR A 66 12.36 -56.11 -12.36
CA TYR A 66 12.91 -54.76 -12.24
C TYR A 66 12.25 -53.73 -13.18
N MET A 67 11.55 -54.18 -14.22
CA MET A 67 10.97 -53.30 -15.25
C MET A 67 9.77 -52.52 -14.73
N MET A 68 8.85 -53.17 -14.00
CA MET A 68 7.64 -52.54 -13.47
C MET A 68 7.92 -51.40 -12.47
N PRO A 69 8.72 -51.61 -11.40
CA PRO A 69 9.04 -50.54 -10.45
C PRO A 69 9.79 -49.39 -11.12
N SER A 70 10.72 -49.68 -12.03
CA SER A 70 11.47 -48.66 -12.79
C SER A 70 10.54 -47.79 -13.65
N ALA A 71 9.59 -48.40 -14.36
CA ALA A 71 8.60 -47.68 -15.16
C ALA A 71 7.69 -46.79 -14.29
N ILE A 72 7.24 -47.29 -13.13
CA ILE A 72 6.40 -46.52 -12.19
C ILE A 72 7.19 -45.36 -11.60
N ILE A 73 8.43 -45.57 -11.16
CA ILE A 73 9.32 -44.52 -10.65
C ILE A 73 9.51 -43.42 -11.72
N ARG A 74 9.77 -43.80 -12.97
CA ARG A 74 9.91 -42.84 -14.08
C ARG A 74 8.62 -42.05 -14.33
N LEU A 75 7.47 -42.72 -14.35
CA LEU A 75 6.16 -42.08 -14.50
C LEU A 75 5.89 -41.09 -13.37
N LEU A 76 6.12 -41.48 -12.11
CA LEU A 76 5.95 -40.62 -10.95
C LEU A 76 6.88 -39.40 -11.00
N ALA A 77 8.12 -39.56 -11.47
CA ALA A 77 9.03 -38.43 -11.66
C ALA A 77 8.50 -37.42 -12.70
N ILE A 78 7.95 -37.90 -13.82
CA ILE A 78 7.34 -37.07 -14.87
C ILE A 78 6.08 -36.37 -14.32
N VAL A 79 5.18 -37.12 -13.67
CA VAL A 79 3.94 -36.59 -13.07
C VAL A 79 4.25 -35.55 -12.00
N ARG A 80 5.26 -35.79 -11.14
CA ARG A 80 5.73 -34.81 -10.14
C ARG A 80 6.20 -33.53 -10.81
N THR A 81 6.92 -33.63 -11.92
CA THR A 81 7.47 -32.46 -12.64
C THR A 81 6.36 -31.67 -13.32
N GLY A 82 5.47 -32.34 -14.06
CA GLY A 82 4.31 -31.71 -14.70
C GLY A 82 3.33 -31.10 -13.69
N GLY A 83 3.05 -31.81 -12.59
CA GLY A 83 2.21 -31.30 -11.51
C GLY A 83 2.78 -30.04 -10.87
N ARG A 84 4.11 -29.98 -10.70
CA ARG A 84 4.79 -28.80 -10.13
C ARG A 84 4.75 -27.61 -11.07
N TYR A 85 4.86 -27.84 -12.38
CA TYR A 85 4.66 -26.80 -13.38
C TYR A 85 3.23 -26.24 -13.31
N VAL A 86 2.21 -27.10 -13.30
CA VAL A 86 0.80 -26.70 -13.18
C VAL A 86 0.55 -25.95 -11.88
N GLU A 87 1.06 -26.46 -10.74
CA GLU A 87 0.94 -25.80 -9.44
C GLU A 87 1.51 -24.38 -9.48
N ARG A 88 2.76 -24.24 -9.95
CA ARG A 88 3.47 -22.96 -9.94
C ARG A 88 2.83 -21.95 -10.88
N VAL A 89 2.48 -22.35 -12.10
CA VAL A 89 1.87 -21.48 -13.10
C VAL A 89 0.47 -21.04 -12.65
N ALA A 90 -0.40 -21.98 -12.28
CA ALA A 90 -1.76 -21.65 -11.86
C ALA A 90 -1.79 -20.82 -10.57
N GLY A 91 -0.90 -21.12 -9.62
CA GLY A 91 -0.77 -20.38 -8.37
C GLY A 91 -0.28 -18.94 -8.57
N HIS A 92 0.79 -18.74 -9.35
CA HIS A 92 1.30 -17.39 -9.63
C HIS A 92 0.35 -16.58 -10.50
N GLU A 93 -0.26 -17.18 -11.52
CA GLU A 93 -1.22 -16.48 -12.37
C GLU A 93 -2.44 -16.00 -11.57
N ALA A 94 -2.94 -16.82 -10.63
CA ALA A 94 -4.01 -16.42 -9.72
C ALA A 94 -3.59 -15.22 -8.84
N ALA A 95 -2.39 -15.26 -8.28
CA ALA A 95 -1.87 -14.18 -7.44
C ALA A 95 -1.65 -12.89 -8.25
N LEU A 96 -0.96 -12.94 -9.38
CA LEU A 96 -0.69 -11.76 -10.22
C LEU A 96 -1.99 -11.11 -10.73
N LYS A 97 -2.98 -11.91 -11.12
CA LYS A 97 -4.30 -11.38 -11.54
C LYS A 97 -5.08 -10.77 -10.38
N ALA A 98 -4.92 -11.30 -9.16
CA ALA A 98 -5.49 -10.67 -7.97
C ALA A 98 -4.82 -9.31 -7.71
N LEU A 99 -3.48 -9.23 -7.75
CA LEU A 99 -2.74 -7.98 -7.55
C LEU A 99 -3.10 -6.92 -8.60
N ALA A 100 -3.21 -7.30 -9.88
CA ALA A 100 -3.57 -6.41 -10.98
C ALA A 100 -4.97 -5.78 -10.82
N ARG A 101 -5.86 -6.40 -10.04
CA ARG A 101 -7.19 -5.86 -9.71
C ARG A 101 -7.22 -5.12 -8.38
N LEU A 102 -6.44 -5.57 -7.41
CA LEU A 102 -6.37 -4.95 -6.09
C LEU A 102 -5.65 -3.61 -6.11
N ARG A 103 -4.55 -3.46 -6.88
CA ARG A 103 -3.80 -2.19 -6.94
C ARG A 103 -4.67 -1.01 -7.42
N PRO A 104 -5.42 -1.12 -8.54
CA PRO A 104 -6.32 -0.04 -8.97
C PRO A 104 -7.45 0.23 -7.97
N GLN A 105 -8.03 -0.80 -7.35
CA GLN A 105 -9.10 -0.63 -6.36
C GLN A 105 -8.62 0.09 -5.10
N LEU A 106 -7.40 -0.22 -4.65
CA LEU A 106 -6.78 0.45 -3.51
C LEU A 106 -6.43 1.89 -3.86
N PHE A 107 -5.88 2.13 -5.06
CA PHE A 107 -5.61 3.48 -5.54
C PHE A 107 -6.90 4.32 -5.62
N ASP A 108 -7.95 3.79 -6.25
CA ASP A 108 -9.25 4.44 -6.36
C ASP A 108 -9.87 4.72 -4.99
N ALA A 109 -9.78 3.76 -4.06
CA ALA A 109 -10.25 3.97 -2.70
C ALA A 109 -9.49 5.09 -1.97
N ILE A 110 -8.16 5.17 -2.11
CA ILE A 110 -7.36 6.25 -1.52
C ILE A 110 -7.70 7.60 -2.18
N ALA A 111 -7.81 7.63 -3.51
CA ALA A 111 -8.06 8.83 -4.30
C ALA A 111 -9.47 9.42 -4.09
N THR A 112 -10.48 8.55 -3.92
CA THR A 112 -11.88 8.95 -3.66
C THR A 112 -12.19 9.10 -2.16
N GLY A 113 -11.23 8.77 -1.30
CA GLY A 113 -11.33 8.90 0.15
C GLY A 113 -11.46 10.35 0.63
N PRO A 114 -11.68 10.55 1.95
CA PRO A 114 -11.62 11.88 2.55
C PRO A 114 -10.24 12.51 2.30
N ALA A 115 -10.24 13.69 1.68
CA ALA A 115 -9.02 14.44 1.35
C ALA A 115 -8.12 14.66 2.56
N GLU A 116 -8.70 14.85 3.75
CA GLU A 116 -7.99 15.00 5.02
C GLU A 116 -7.04 13.83 5.32
N ARG A 117 -7.43 12.59 4.99
CA ARG A 117 -6.53 11.44 5.15
C ARG A 117 -5.42 11.44 4.12
N ALA A 118 -5.73 11.78 2.86
CA ALA A 118 -4.75 11.88 1.81
C ALA A 118 -3.69 12.96 2.10
N LEU A 119 -4.09 14.09 2.70
CA LEU A 119 -3.18 15.16 3.13
C LEU A 119 -2.22 14.74 4.24
N ASN A 120 -2.60 13.76 5.06
CA ASN A 120 -1.76 13.25 6.14
C ASN A 120 -0.88 12.07 5.72
N LEU A 121 -1.01 11.57 4.48
CA LEU A 121 -0.22 10.45 3.97
C LEU A 121 0.96 10.98 3.15
N SER A 122 2.17 10.47 3.43
CA SER A 122 3.33 10.80 2.60
C SER A 122 3.31 10.00 1.28
N CYS A 123 3.90 10.55 0.21
CA CYS A 123 4.04 9.83 -1.06
C CYS A 123 4.80 8.50 -0.90
N GLY A 124 5.82 8.48 -0.03
CA GLY A 124 6.58 7.28 0.30
C GLY A 124 5.71 6.20 0.96
N GLU A 125 4.86 6.61 1.91
CA GLU A 125 3.95 5.70 2.61
C GLU A 125 2.87 5.12 1.69
N VAL A 126 2.29 5.93 0.81
CA VAL A 126 1.32 5.47 -0.21
C VAL A 126 1.97 4.48 -1.18
N SER A 127 3.19 4.77 -1.65
CA SER A 127 3.95 3.88 -2.54
C SER A 127 4.27 2.54 -1.87
N ALA A 128 4.77 2.57 -0.62
CA ALA A 128 5.03 1.37 0.15
C ALA A 128 3.77 0.50 0.32
N ARG A 129 2.61 1.13 0.58
CA ARG A 129 1.33 0.41 0.69
C ARG A 129 0.89 -0.18 -0.65
N LEU A 130 0.91 0.58 -1.74
CA LEU A 130 0.45 0.13 -3.07
C LEU A 130 1.34 -0.93 -3.73
N VAL A 131 2.64 -0.90 -3.42
CA VAL A 131 3.62 -1.83 -4.00
C VAL A 131 3.92 -2.95 -3.01
N GLN A 132 4.55 -2.63 -1.88
CA GLN A 132 5.15 -3.64 -0.99
C GLN A 132 4.10 -4.36 -0.13
N ASP A 133 3.14 -3.65 0.43
CA ASP A 133 2.13 -4.30 1.28
C ASP A 133 1.12 -5.11 0.46
N VAL A 134 0.79 -4.65 -0.74
CA VAL A 134 -0.07 -5.41 -1.67
C VAL A 134 0.60 -6.72 -2.09
N ASP A 135 1.93 -6.75 -2.24
CA ASP A 135 2.66 -8.00 -2.55
C ASP A 135 2.51 -9.06 -1.43
N ALA A 136 2.22 -8.67 -0.19
CA ALA A 136 1.90 -9.63 0.86
C ALA A 136 0.65 -10.48 0.53
N VAL A 137 -0.28 -9.96 -0.26
CA VAL A 137 -1.47 -10.71 -0.71
C VAL A 137 -1.06 -11.91 -1.56
N GLN A 138 0.04 -11.82 -2.34
CA GLN A 138 0.54 -12.93 -3.15
C GLN A 138 0.80 -14.18 -2.30
N THR A 139 1.40 -14.00 -1.12
CA THR A 139 1.74 -15.13 -0.22
C THR A 139 0.50 -15.88 0.26
N LEU A 140 -0.63 -15.20 0.45
CA LEU A 140 -1.91 -15.80 0.85
C LEU A 140 -2.48 -16.74 -0.22
N PHE A 141 -2.37 -16.34 -1.50
CA PHE A 141 -2.86 -17.15 -2.62
C PHE A 141 -2.00 -18.39 -2.83
N VAL A 142 -0.67 -18.23 -2.77
CA VAL A 142 0.27 -19.35 -2.91
C VAL A 142 0.16 -20.35 -1.76
N ARG A 143 -0.07 -19.88 -0.51
CA ARG A 143 -0.25 -20.75 0.66
C ARG A 143 -1.41 -21.73 0.51
N ARG A 144 -2.42 -21.42 -0.30
CA ARG A 144 -3.62 -22.24 -0.41
C ARG A 144 -3.35 -23.61 -1.05
N SER A 145 -2.39 -23.73 -1.97
CA SER A 145 -2.01 -25.04 -2.54
C SER A 145 -1.23 -25.90 -1.54
N ALA A 146 -0.45 -25.27 -0.66
CA ALA A 146 0.37 -25.96 0.34
C ALA A 146 -0.45 -26.84 1.31
N LEU A 147 -1.68 -26.43 1.64
CA LEU A 147 -2.58 -27.24 2.48
C LEU A 147 -2.99 -28.55 1.81
N TRP A 148 -3.24 -28.51 0.49
CA TRP A 148 -3.59 -29.70 -0.28
C TRP A 148 -2.38 -30.61 -0.50
N SER A 149 -1.21 -30.01 -0.74
CA SER A 149 0.06 -30.74 -0.82
C SER A 149 0.38 -31.48 0.48
N LEU A 150 0.21 -30.83 1.65
CA LEU A 150 0.35 -31.48 2.95
C LEU A 150 -0.67 -32.61 3.12
N GLY A 151 -1.95 -32.35 2.86
CA GLY A 151 -3.01 -33.33 3.06
C GLY A 151 -2.81 -34.59 2.23
N SER A 152 -2.54 -34.45 0.93
CA SER A 152 -2.34 -35.60 0.05
C SER A 152 -1.02 -36.31 0.31
N GLY A 153 0.05 -35.59 0.65
CA GLY A 153 1.34 -36.17 1.04
C GLY A 153 1.24 -37.00 2.32
N ALA A 154 0.56 -36.45 3.33
CA ALA A 154 0.28 -37.15 4.58
C ALA A 154 -0.51 -38.44 4.36
N VAL A 155 -1.60 -38.36 3.59
CA VAL A 155 -2.43 -39.53 3.28
C VAL A 155 -1.62 -40.59 2.54
N SER A 156 -0.89 -40.22 1.48
CA SER A 156 -0.04 -41.18 0.76
C SER A 156 1.03 -41.80 1.65
N ALA A 157 1.69 -41.02 2.50
CA ALA A 157 2.76 -41.52 3.36
C ALA A 157 2.23 -42.49 4.41
N VAL A 158 1.11 -42.16 5.05
CA VAL A 158 0.43 -43.00 6.04
C VAL A 158 -0.08 -44.30 5.40
N LEU A 159 -0.65 -44.24 4.20
CA LEU A 159 -1.10 -45.44 3.48
C LEU A 159 0.08 -46.35 3.11
N LEU A 160 1.17 -45.79 2.58
CA LEU A 160 2.37 -46.56 2.23
C LEU A 160 3.03 -47.18 3.47
N ALA A 161 3.14 -46.45 4.58
CA ALA A 161 3.63 -47.03 5.84
C ALA A 161 2.67 -48.11 6.38
N GLY A 162 1.36 -47.92 6.20
CA GLY A 162 0.32 -48.87 6.54
C GLY A 162 0.42 -50.21 5.79
N LEU A 163 1.00 -50.22 4.58
CA LEU A 163 1.26 -51.45 3.82
C LEU A 163 2.29 -52.35 4.51
N ALA A 164 3.23 -51.78 5.26
CA ALA A 164 4.15 -52.56 6.09
C ALA A 164 3.46 -53.01 7.39
N SER A 165 2.77 -52.10 8.07
CA SER A 165 2.02 -52.39 9.29
C SER A 165 1.01 -51.28 9.58
N PRO A 166 -0.24 -51.61 9.98
CA PRO A 166 -1.21 -50.58 10.40
C PRO A 166 -0.69 -49.67 11.51
N TRP A 167 0.16 -50.21 12.40
CA TRP A 167 0.79 -49.44 13.48
C TRP A 167 1.83 -48.45 12.96
N ALA A 168 2.57 -48.79 11.90
CA ALA A 168 3.51 -47.88 11.27
C ALA A 168 2.78 -46.69 10.63
N GLY A 169 1.64 -46.92 9.97
CA GLY A 169 0.77 -45.85 9.46
C GLY A 169 0.21 -44.95 10.57
N ALA A 170 -0.33 -45.55 11.63
CA ALA A 170 -0.87 -44.79 12.77
C ALA A 170 0.21 -43.96 13.51
N ALA A 171 1.39 -44.54 13.71
CA ALA A 171 2.52 -43.86 14.30
C ALA A 171 2.99 -42.67 13.46
N LEU A 172 3.12 -42.86 12.14
CA LEU A 172 3.49 -41.78 11.23
C LEU A 172 2.46 -40.64 11.26
N PHE A 173 1.17 -40.98 11.25
CA PHE A 173 0.10 -39.98 11.36
C PHE A 173 0.23 -39.13 12.64
N ALA A 174 0.50 -39.77 13.78
CA ALA A 174 0.72 -39.06 15.05
C ALA A 174 1.95 -38.14 15.00
N VAL A 175 3.06 -38.61 14.42
CA VAL A 175 4.27 -37.80 14.24
C VAL A 175 4.02 -36.61 13.31
N MET A 176 3.28 -36.79 12.22
CA MET A 176 2.93 -35.71 11.30
C MET A 176 2.03 -34.65 11.94
N ILE A 177 1.07 -35.05 12.78
CA ILE A 177 0.27 -34.11 13.57
C ILE A 177 1.18 -33.31 14.51
N ALA A 178 2.06 -33.99 15.25
CA ALA A 178 3.01 -33.33 16.14
C ALA A 178 3.90 -32.34 15.36
N ALA A 179 4.40 -32.74 14.19
CA ALA A 179 5.23 -31.90 13.32
C ALA A 179 4.51 -30.61 12.92
N VAL A 180 3.24 -30.71 12.48
CA VAL A 180 2.43 -29.54 12.10
C VAL A 180 2.14 -28.66 13.33
N LEU A 181 1.75 -29.25 14.46
CA LEU A 181 1.45 -28.51 15.69
C LEU A 181 2.68 -27.75 16.21
N GLY A 182 3.84 -28.40 16.25
CA GLY A 182 5.10 -27.76 16.66
C GLY A 182 5.50 -26.63 15.70
N GLY A 183 5.34 -26.84 14.39
CA GLY A 183 5.57 -25.81 13.38
C GLY A 183 4.64 -24.59 13.57
N VAL A 184 3.35 -24.82 13.86
CA VAL A 184 2.39 -23.75 14.16
C VAL A 184 2.74 -23.03 15.47
N LEU A 185 3.20 -23.75 16.50
CA LEU A 185 3.59 -23.16 17.78
C LEU A 185 4.83 -22.26 17.62
N ILE A 186 5.86 -22.75 16.92
CA ILE A 186 7.08 -21.99 16.59
C ILE A 186 6.69 -20.76 15.77
N ALA A 187 5.85 -20.92 14.75
CA ALA A 187 5.39 -19.80 13.94
C ALA A 187 4.69 -18.73 14.79
N ARG A 188 3.70 -19.11 15.61
CA ARG A 188 2.95 -18.15 16.44
C ARG A 188 3.77 -17.46 17.51
N ARG A 189 4.71 -18.19 18.14
CA ARG A 189 5.50 -17.65 19.27
C ARG A 189 6.77 -16.92 18.84
N LEU A 190 7.41 -17.33 17.74
CA LEU A 190 8.70 -16.81 17.31
C LEU A 190 8.60 -16.07 15.98
N SER A 191 8.07 -16.70 14.92
CA SER A 191 8.08 -16.11 13.56
C SER A 191 7.08 -14.96 13.39
N ASP A 192 5.86 -15.08 13.91
CA ASP A 192 4.82 -14.07 13.81
C ASP A 192 5.20 -12.74 14.49
N PRO A 193 5.70 -12.71 15.75
CA PRO A 193 6.16 -11.45 16.34
C PRO A 193 7.40 -10.91 15.63
N ALA A 194 8.36 -11.75 15.26
CA ALA A 194 9.57 -11.30 14.54
C ALA A 194 9.24 -10.71 13.16
N GLY A 195 8.35 -11.34 12.39
CA GLY A 195 7.92 -10.85 11.07
C GLY A 195 7.15 -9.52 11.16
N ARG A 196 6.32 -9.34 12.20
CA ARG A 196 5.68 -8.05 12.47
C ARG A 196 6.71 -6.97 12.83
N ALA A 197 7.70 -7.31 13.65
CA ALA A 197 8.79 -6.41 14.02
C ALA A 197 9.63 -6.00 12.81
N VAL A 198 9.97 -6.93 11.91
CA VAL A 198 10.68 -6.63 10.64
C VAL A 198 9.88 -5.62 9.80
N GLN A 199 8.59 -5.83 9.61
CA GLN A 199 7.75 -4.92 8.82
C GLN A 199 7.55 -3.55 9.47
N THR A 200 7.55 -3.49 10.80
CA THR A 200 7.42 -2.22 11.55
C THR A 200 8.75 -1.46 11.52
N GLY A 201 9.88 -2.15 11.77
CA GLY A 201 11.22 -1.58 11.71
C GLY A 201 11.58 -1.09 10.31
N ALA A 202 11.19 -1.81 9.25
CA ALA A 202 11.39 -1.35 7.87
C ALA A 202 10.62 -0.05 7.56
N GLY A 203 9.44 0.14 8.16
CA GLY A 203 8.69 1.40 8.08
C GLY A 203 9.42 2.53 8.80
N ALA A 204 9.75 2.32 10.07
CA ALA A 204 10.46 3.30 10.91
C ALA A 204 11.80 3.74 10.29
N LEU A 205 12.55 2.80 9.69
CA LEU A 205 13.81 3.10 9.02
C LEU A 205 13.61 4.02 7.80
N LYS A 206 12.60 3.74 6.96
CA LYS A 206 12.28 4.58 5.81
C LYS A 206 11.81 5.96 6.23
N ASP A 207 10.94 6.03 7.24
CA ASP A 207 10.43 7.29 7.76
C ASP A 207 11.57 8.15 8.32
N ARG A 208 12.48 7.55 9.08
CA ARG A 208 13.66 8.25 9.63
C ARG A 208 14.62 8.71 8.56
N LEU A 209 14.90 7.85 7.58
CA LEU A 209 15.77 8.17 6.44
C LEU A 209 15.19 9.32 5.62
N ALA A 210 13.91 9.24 5.23
CA ALA A 210 13.25 10.27 4.45
C ALA A 210 13.20 11.62 5.19
N ALA A 211 12.95 11.61 6.51
CA ALA A 211 12.95 12.82 7.31
C ALA A 211 14.33 13.50 7.39
N LEU A 212 15.41 12.72 7.50
CA LEU A 212 16.78 13.26 7.54
C LEU A 212 17.29 13.65 6.15
N GLU A 213 16.92 12.90 5.11
CA GLU A 213 17.22 13.25 3.72
C GLU A 213 16.58 14.58 3.33
N ALA A 214 15.33 14.81 3.72
CA ALA A 214 14.64 16.07 3.48
C ALA A 214 15.31 17.27 4.14
N ALA A 215 16.04 17.06 5.25
CA ALA A 215 16.81 18.08 5.98
C ALA A 215 18.32 18.02 5.68
N ALA A 216 18.74 17.29 4.66
CA ALA A 216 20.16 17.08 4.36
C ALA A 216 20.94 18.39 4.10
N PRO A 217 20.39 19.41 3.41
CA PRO A 217 21.09 20.69 3.24
C PRO A 217 21.40 21.37 4.57
N GLU A 218 20.42 21.43 5.49
CA GLU A 218 20.57 22.03 6.81
C GLU A 218 21.54 21.22 7.67
N LEU A 219 21.40 19.89 7.69
CA LEU A 219 22.30 19.00 8.43
C LEU A 219 23.75 19.18 7.97
N LYS A 220 23.99 19.31 6.67
CA LYS A 220 25.33 19.60 6.12
C LYS A 220 25.82 20.99 6.49
N ALA A 221 24.96 22.00 6.43
CA ALA A 221 25.33 23.38 6.77
C ALA A 221 25.78 23.52 8.24
N TYR A 222 25.17 22.74 9.15
CA TYR A 222 25.51 22.73 10.57
C TYR A 222 26.55 21.67 10.98
N GLY A 223 27.06 20.85 10.05
CA GLY A 223 28.01 19.77 10.35
C GLY A 223 27.43 18.67 11.25
N LEU A 224 26.15 18.34 11.06
CA LEU A 224 25.40 17.35 11.84
C LEU A 224 25.21 16.02 11.09
N ASP A 225 26.02 15.75 10.08
CA ASP A 225 25.96 14.52 9.28
C ASP A 225 26.23 13.27 10.12
N ASP A 226 27.24 13.28 11.01
CA ASP A 226 27.51 12.16 11.92
C ASP A 226 26.33 11.88 12.86
N TRP A 227 25.70 12.94 13.39
CA TRP A 227 24.51 12.79 14.23
C TRP A 227 23.35 12.18 13.44
N ALA A 228 23.11 12.65 12.22
CA ALA A 228 22.06 12.11 11.36
C ALA A 228 22.32 10.65 11.00
N CYS A 229 23.56 10.30 10.66
CA CYS A 229 24.00 8.93 10.41
C CYS A 229 23.80 8.04 11.64
N ALA A 230 24.15 8.51 12.84
CA ALA A 230 23.92 7.77 14.09
C ALA A 230 22.43 7.52 14.37
N GLN A 231 21.57 8.50 14.05
CA GLN A 231 20.12 8.37 14.19
C GLN A 231 19.53 7.32 13.24
N VAL A 232 19.99 7.28 11.98
CA VAL A 232 19.60 6.21 11.04
C VAL A 232 20.15 4.87 11.48
N ALA A 233 21.41 4.82 11.92
CA ALA A 233 22.08 3.60 12.36
C ALA A 233 21.37 2.94 13.55
N GLN A 234 20.83 3.72 14.49
CA GLN A 234 20.05 3.21 15.61
C GLN A 234 18.78 2.49 15.15
N VAL A 235 18.00 3.13 14.27
CA VAL A 235 16.76 2.53 13.73
C VAL A 235 17.08 1.34 12.83
N ALA A 236 18.19 1.39 12.10
CA ALA A 236 18.69 0.27 11.31
C ALA A 236 19.08 -0.91 12.20
N ALA A 237 19.75 -0.68 13.33
CA ALA A 237 20.10 -1.73 14.29
C ALA A 237 18.86 -2.43 14.88
N ASP A 238 17.80 -1.69 15.19
CA ASP A 238 16.53 -2.26 15.64
C ASP A 238 15.88 -3.13 14.54
N HIS A 239 15.93 -2.68 13.28
CA HIS A 239 15.47 -3.46 12.14
C HIS A 239 16.30 -4.73 11.92
N ASP A 240 17.62 -4.63 12.02
CA ASP A 240 18.54 -5.75 11.90
C ASP A 240 18.33 -6.79 13.02
N ALA A 241 18.11 -6.34 14.26
CA ALA A 241 17.78 -7.22 15.37
C ALA A 241 16.47 -8.00 15.10
N ALA A 242 15.45 -7.35 14.53
CA ALA A 242 14.22 -8.02 14.11
C ALA A 242 14.46 -9.01 12.95
N GLN A 243 15.29 -8.65 11.98
CA GLN A 243 15.68 -9.50 10.85
C GLN A 243 16.41 -10.77 11.33
N ILE A 244 17.31 -10.62 12.30
CA ILE A 244 18.03 -11.72 12.94
C ILE A 244 17.05 -12.61 13.71
N ALA A 245 16.12 -12.03 14.48
CA ALA A 245 15.11 -12.80 15.22
C ALA A 245 14.22 -13.62 14.26
N LEU A 246 13.81 -13.03 13.13
CA LEU A 246 13.04 -13.75 12.11
C LEU A 246 13.87 -14.89 11.50
N THR A 247 15.10 -14.61 11.09
CA THR A 247 16.01 -15.63 10.54
C THR A 247 16.25 -16.78 11.51
N ARG A 248 16.48 -16.49 12.80
CA ARG A 248 16.61 -17.49 13.87
C ARG A 248 15.35 -18.33 14.02
N SER A 249 14.16 -17.74 13.91
CA SER A 249 12.90 -18.49 13.95
C SER A 249 12.79 -19.48 12.77
N GLY A 250 13.27 -19.09 11.57
CA GLY A 250 13.37 -19.99 10.43
C GLY A 250 14.33 -21.15 10.67
N GLY A 251 15.45 -20.88 11.35
CA GLY A 251 16.37 -21.92 11.83
C GLY A 251 15.69 -22.92 12.78
N TRP A 252 14.93 -22.44 13.77
CA TRP A 252 14.16 -23.31 14.66
C TRP A 252 13.10 -24.13 13.94
N MET A 253 12.45 -23.58 12.91
CA MET A 253 11.52 -24.34 12.06
C MET A 253 12.22 -25.47 11.31
N ALA A 254 13.42 -25.22 10.77
CA ALA A 254 14.22 -26.24 10.09
C ALA A 254 14.69 -27.34 11.06
N VAL A 255 15.15 -26.98 12.26
CA VAL A 255 15.52 -27.94 13.32
C VAL A 255 14.32 -28.81 13.70
N TRP A 256 13.15 -28.20 13.90
CA TRP A 256 11.93 -28.93 14.23
C TRP A 256 11.51 -29.89 13.12
N GLN A 257 11.60 -29.48 11.86
CA GLN A 257 11.29 -30.33 10.71
C GLN A 257 12.26 -31.51 10.61
N ALA A 258 13.56 -31.28 10.81
CA ALA A 258 14.56 -32.36 10.83
C ALA A 258 14.32 -33.34 11.99
N ALA A 259 14.01 -32.83 13.18
CA ALA A 259 13.68 -33.65 14.35
C ALA A 259 12.41 -34.48 14.11
N ALA A 260 11.38 -33.90 13.49
CA ALA A 260 10.16 -34.61 13.12
C ALA A 260 10.43 -35.73 12.09
N SER A 261 11.28 -35.47 11.09
CA SER A 261 11.67 -36.50 10.11
C SER A 261 12.47 -37.63 10.76
N ALA A 262 13.41 -37.32 11.65
CA ALA A 262 14.17 -38.31 12.40
C ALA A 262 13.27 -39.16 13.31
N LEU A 263 12.33 -38.52 14.02
CA LEU A 263 11.34 -39.21 14.86
C LEU A 263 10.42 -40.09 14.02
N ALA A 264 9.98 -39.61 12.85
CA ALA A 264 9.13 -40.38 11.95
C ALA A 264 9.82 -41.70 11.56
N VAL A 265 11.08 -41.65 11.13
CA VAL A 265 11.86 -42.86 10.80
C VAL A 265 12.07 -43.73 12.04
N GLY A 266 12.46 -43.14 13.17
CA GLY A 266 12.75 -43.84 14.42
C GLY A 266 11.56 -44.58 15.02
N VAL A 267 10.32 -44.13 14.76
CA VAL A 267 9.10 -44.82 15.22
C VAL A 267 8.54 -45.75 14.13
N VAL A 268 8.62 -45.37 12.86
CA VAL A 268 8.06 -46.17 11.75
C VAL A 268 8.84 -47.46 11.51
N ILE A 269 10.18 -47.44 11.59
CA ILE A 269 10.98 -48.66 11.39
C ILE A 269 10.63 -49.76 12.41
N PRO A 270 10.64 -49.49 13.74
CA PRO A 270 10.23 -50.48 14.73
C PRO A 270 8.81 -50.99 14.54
N ALA A 271 7.87 -50.09 14.21
CA ALA A 271 6.47 -50.45 13.98
C ALA A 271 6.25 -51.30 12.71
N ALA A 272 7.20 -51.26 11.77
CA ALA A 272 7.21 -52.02 10.53
C ALA A 272 8.00 -53.33 10.59
N LEU A 273 8.69 -53.64 11.70
CA LEU A 273 9.48 -54.88 11.87
C LEU A 273 8.74 -56.20 11.54
N PRO A 274 7.41 -56.33 11.69
CA PRO A 274 6.70 -57.52 11.24
C PRO A 274 6.69 -57.74 9.72
N ALA A 275 7.07 -56.74 8.93
CA ALA A 275 7.05 -56.79 7.47
C ALA A 275 8.41 -57.17 6.87
N ASP A 276 8.40 -57.52 5.57
CA ASP A 276 9.63 -57.80 4.83
C ASP A 276 10.51 -56.54 4.71
N LEU A 277 11.82 -56.75 4.62
CA LEU A 277 12.82 -55.67 4.53
C LEU A 277 12.50 -54.61 3.45
N PRO A 278 12.02 -54.96 2.24
CA PRO A 278 11.61 -53.97 1.24
C PRO A 278 10.42 -53.09 1.67
N LEU A 279 9.45 -53.64 2.41
CA LEU A 279 8.31 -52.89 2.92
C LEU A 279 8.72 -51.97 4.08
N ILE A 280 9.67 -52.39 4.91
CA ILE A 280 10.29 -51.52 5.93
C ILE A 280 10.98 -50.32 5.26
N ALA A 281 11.77 -50.56 4.20
CA ALA A 281 12.44 -49.49 3.46
C ALA A 281 11.43 -48.53 2.79
N LEU A 282 10.34 -49.07 2.24
CA LEU A 282 9.23 -48.28 1.70
C LEU A 282 8.60 -47.38 2.75
N ALA A 283 8.26 -47.94 3.91
CA ALA A 283 7.62 -47.22 5.01
C ALA A 283 8.55 -46.12 5.56
N ALA A 284 9.84 -46.41 5.76
CA ALA A 284 10.82 -45.45 6.26
C ALA A 284 11.02 -44.26 5.31
N LEU A 285 11.17 -44.51 4.00
CA LEU A 285 11.34 -43.43 3.03
C LEU A 285 10.04 -42.65 2.78
N ALA A 286 8.88 -43.34 2.78
CA ALA A 286 7.58 -42.66 2.73
C ALA A 286 7.37 -41.75 3.94
N ALA A 287 7.83 -42.15 5.13
CA ALA A 287 7.76 -41.35 6.35
C ALA A 287 8.55 -40.03 6.23
N ILE A 288 9.77 -40.07 5.71
CA ILE A 288 10.58 -38.86 5.47
C ILE A 288 9.85 -37.90 4.53
N MET A 289 9.43 -38.39 3.37
CA MET A 289 8.78 -37.55 2.36
C MET A 289 7.39 -37.06 2.82
N GLY A 290 6.69 -37.86 3.64
CA GLY A 290 5.45 -37.47 4.29
C GLY A 290 5.64 -36.24 5.18
N VAL A 291 6.65 -36.26 6.05
CA VAL A 291 7.00 -35.09 6.89
C VAL A 291 7.47 -33.90 6.04
N GLU A 292 8.27 -34.13 4.99
CA GLU A 292 8.72 -33.07 4.08
C GLU A 292 7.58 -32.40 3.31
N SER A 293 6.46 -33.09 3.06
CA SER A 293 5.28 -32.49 2.43
C SER A 293 4.71 -31.30 3.23
N ALA A 294 4.99 -31.24 4.54
CA ALA A 294 4.64 -30.09 5.38
C ALA A 294 5.51 -28.85 5.14
N GLY A 295 6.67 -28.98 4.48
CA GLY A 295 7.64 -27.90 4.28
C GLY A 295 7.06 -26.67 3.59
N GLY A 296 6.17 -26.86 2.61
CA GLY A 296 5.48 -25.75 1.94
C GLY A 296 4.59 -24.94 2.88
N LEU A 297 3.94 -25.59 3.85
CA LEU A 297 3.15 -24.93 4.87
C LEU A 297 4.05 -24.23 5.91
N VAL A 298 5.17 -24.85 6.30
CA VAL A 298 6.15 -24.27 7.23
C VAL A 298 6.70 -22.95 6.68
N VAL A 299 7.10 -22.92 5.40
CA VAL A 299 7.54 -21.67 4.74
C VAL A 299 6.43 -20.62 4.73
N ALA A 300 5.18 -21.02 4.47
CA ALA A 300 4.06 -20.10 4.48
C ALA A 300 3.72 -19.57 5.88
N LEU A 301 3.87 -20.39 6.92
CA LEU A 301 3.71 -19.99 8.32
C LEU A 301 4.80 -19.02 8.77
N HIS A 302 6.02 -19.17 8.26
CA HIS A 302 7.14 -18.28 8.57
C HIS A 302 6.88 -16.82 8.14
N GLN A 303 6.19 -16.64 7.01
CA GLN A 303 5.88 -15.32 6.44
C GLN A 303 4.58 -14.70 7.01
N ASN A 304 3.88 -15.42 7.89
CA ASN A 304 2.52 -15.08 8.31
C ASN A 304 2.45 -13.77 9.12
N GLY A 305 3.42 -13.53 10.02
CA GLY A 305 3.52 -12.27 10.78
C GLY A 305 3.68 -11.04 9.89
N SER A 306 4.59 -11.10 8.90
CA SER A 306 4.82 -10.02 7.96
C SER A 306 3.59 -9.76 7.09
N ALA A 307 2.94 -10.81 6.61
CA ALA A 307 1.72 -10.69 5.82
C ALA A 307 0.55 -10.09 6.62
N ALA A 308 0.39 -10.51 7.88
CA ALA A 308 -0.64 -9.96 8.77
C ALA A 308 -0.44 -8.46 9.03
N GLN A 309 0.81 -8.01 9.22
CA GLN A 309 1.10 -6.59 9.41
C GLN A 309 0.80 -5.78 8.15
N ALA A 310 1.23 -6.26 6.98
CA ALA A 310 0.95 -5.61 5.70
C ALA A 310 -0.57 -5.47 5.47
N LEU A 311 -1.35 -6.55 5.68
CA LEU A 311 -2.80 -6.50 5.59
C LEU A 311 -3.43 -5.49 6.57
N SER A 312 -2.91 -5.40 7.79
CA SER A 312 -3.40 -4.42 8.78
C SER A 312 -3.12 -2.99 8.33
N ARG A 313 -1.95 -2.71 7.72
CA ARG A 313 -1.62 -1.38 7.17
C ARG A 313 -2.51 -1.02 5.99
N LEU A 314 -2.74 -1.97 5.09
CA LEU A 314 -3.66 -1.79 3.98
C LEU A 314 -5.09 -1.49 4.50
N ASP A 315 -5.58 -2.22 5.50
CA ASP A 315 -6.93 -2.02 6.05
C ASP A 315 -7.08 -0.66 6.74
N ALA A 316 -6.03 -0.20 7.43
CA ALA A 316 -5.98 1.15 7.97
C ALA A 316 -5.95 2.25 6.88
N ALA A 317 -5.36 1.94 5.71
CA ALA A 317 -5.30 2.87 4.57
C ALA A 317 -6.66 3.06 3.88
N MET A 318 -7.52 2.05 3.91
CA MET A 318 -8.81 2.09 3.24
C MET A 318 -9.76 3.08 3.94
N PRO A 319 -10.26 4.10 3.23
CA PRO A 319 -11.21 5.02 3.82
C PRO A 319 -12.52 4.31 4.15
N THR A 320 -13.05 4.60 5.34
CA THR A 320 -14.45 4.31 5.66
C THR A 320 -15.31 5.24 4.83
N ALA A 321 -16.18 4.69 3.98
CA ALA A 321 -17.05 5.49 3.13
C ALA A 321 -17.90 6.42 4.01
N SER A 322 -17.53 7.69 4.04
CA SER A 322 -18.32 8.75 4.63
C SER A 322 -19.40 9.12 3.62
N SER A 323 -20.48 8.33 3.59
CA SER A 323 -21.71 8.65 2.88
C SER A 323 -22.45 9.79 3.60
N ARG A 324 -21.82 10.97 3.73
CA ARG A 324 -22.55 12.18 4.06
C ARG A 324 -23.21 12.63 2.75
N HIS A 325 -24.46 12.23 2.55
CA HIS A 325 -25.35 12.90 1.61
C HIS A 325 -25.55 14.32 2.17
N GLY A 326 -24.73 15.26 1.70
CA GLY A 326 -24.83 16.65 2.09
C GLY A 326 -26.12 17.27 1.57
N ARG A 327 -26.58 18.34 2.21
CA ARG A 327 -27.67 19.13 1.64
C ARG A 327 -27.16 19.87 0.39
N PRO A 328 -27.93 19.88 -0.71
CA PRO A 328 -27.56 20.64 -1.90
C PRO A 328 -27.46 22.12 -1.52
N LEU A 329 -26.36 22.73 -1.94
CA LEU A 329 -26.03 24.11 -1.67
C LEU A 329 -26.73 25.02 -2.70
N SER A 330 -27.33 26.11 -2.24
CA SER A 330 -27.88 27.15 -3.11
C SER A 330 -27.27 28.49 -2.73
N GLY A 331 -26.46 29.05 -3.64
CA GLY A 331 -25.81 30.35 -3.47
C GLY A 331 -24.35 30.26 -3.00
N ALA A 332 -23.63 31.37 -3.20
CA ALA A 332 -22.21 31.49 -2.92
C ALA A 332 -21.90 32.40 -1.70
N VAL A 333 -22.90 32.69 -0.88
CA VAL A 333 -22.73 33.55 0.30
C VAL A 333 -21.90 32.82 1.36
N LEU A 334 -20.82 33.44 1.82
CA LEU A 334 -19.91 32.95 2.84
C LEU A 334 -20.13 33.69 4.16
N GLY A 335 -20.47 32.97 5.21
CA GLY A 335 -20.47 33.49 6.58
C GLY A 335 -19.31 32.87 7.37
N LEU A 336 -18.49 33.69 8.02
CA LEU A 336 -17.48 33.24 8.97
C LEU A 336 -17.94 33.58 10.39
N ALA A 337 -17.76 32.64 11.32
CA ALA A 337 -18.02 32.91 12.73
C ALA A 337 -17.26 34.16 13.19
N ASN A 338 -17.87 34.95 14.06
CA ASN A 338 -17.31 36.17 14.66
C ASN A 338 -17.06 37.35 13.69
N LEU A 339 -17.31 37.21 12.39
CA LEU A 339 -17.26 38.34 11.45
C LEU A 339 -18.50 39.24 11.50
N GLY A 340 -19.64 38.66 11.94
CA GLY A 340 -20.94 39.33 11.98
C GLY A 340 -21.52 39.70 10.62
N ALA A 341 -20.84 39.35 9.51
CA ALA A 341 -21.21 39.73 8.16
C ALA A 341 -21.19 38.53 7.21
N GLU A 342 -22.17 38.50 6.31
CA GLU A 342 -22.23 37.57 5.19
C GLU A 342 -21.53 38.21 3.98
N LEU A 343 -20.56 37.50 3.42
CA LEU A 343 -19.75 37.93 2.28
C LEU A 343 -20.29 37.27 1.01
N ALA A 344 -20.55 38.03 -0.05
CA ALA A 344 -20.97 37.51 -1.34
C ALA A 344 -20.05 38.05 -2.44
N PRO A 345 -19.80 37.29 -3.54
CA PRO A 345 -19.13 37.84 -4.71
C PRO A 345 -19.81 39.15 -5.18
N PRO A 346 -19.06 40.18 -5.62
CA PRO A 346 -17.62 40.20 -5.91
C PRO A 346 -16.72 40.63 -4.72
N TYR A 347 -17.15 40.43 -3.47
CA TYR A 347 -16.41 40.86 -2.29
C TYR A 347 -15.02 40.24 -2.19
N ARG A 348 -14.06 40.99 -1.63
CA ARG A 348 -12.65 40.58 -1.52
C ARG A 348 -12.19 40.58 -0.07
N LEU A 349 -11.89 39.40 0.44
CA LEU A 349 -11.47 39.15 1.81
C LEU A 349 -9.96 38.88 1.86
N GLY A 350 -9.22 39.67 2.62
CA GLY A 350 -7.83 39.44 2.96
C GLY A 350 -7.69 38.66 4.26
N ILE A 351 -6.76 37.72 4.34
CA ILE A 351 -6.48 36.91 5.52
C ILE A 351 -5.00 37.03 5.85
N PHE A 352 -4.69 37.47 7.07
CA PHE A 352 -3.32 37.60 7.54
C PHE A 352 -3.18 37.08 8.98
N GLY A 353 -1.96 36.97 9.46
CA GLY A 353 -1.66 36.43 10.79
C GLY A 353 -0.31 35.73 10.83
N PRO A 354 0.21 35.41 12.02
CA PRO A 354 1.52 34.76 12.15
C PRO A 354 1.57 33.41 11.43
N SER A 355 2.79 32.98 11.08
CA SER A 355 2.99 31.64 10.51
C SER A 355 2.53 30.59 11.52
N GLY A 356 1.87 29.52 11.05
CA GLY A 356 1.31 28.48 11.92
C GLY A 356 0.01 28.85 12.65
N ALA A 357 -0.55 30.05 12.49
CA ALA A 357 -1.80 30.45 13.15
C ALA A 357 -3.06 29.68 12.70
N GLY A 358 -2.98 28.91 11.60
CA GLY A 358 -4.11 28.16 11.04
C GLY A 358 -4.77 28.76 9.80
N LYS A 359 -4.11 29.71 9.10
CA LYS A 359 -4.62 30.31 7.84
C LYS A 359 -4.90 29.26 6.75
N THR A 360 -3.92 28.41 6.48
CA THR A 360 -4.08 27.30 5.52
C THR A 360 -5.13 26.30 6.01
N THR A 361 -5.20 26.03 7.32
CA THR A 361 -6.25 25.19 7.91
C THR A 361 -7.65 25.77 7.67
N LEU A 362 -7.83 27.09 7.79
CA LEU A 362 -9.09 27.78 7.48
C LEU A 362 -9.48 27.57 6.02
N ILE A 363 -8.53 27.80 5.09
CA ILE A 363 -8.75 27.57 3.66
C ILE A 363 -9.13 26.11 3.40
N GLU A 364 -8.36 25.16 3.91
CA GLU A 364 -8.58 23.73 3.69
C GLU A 364 -9.94 23.28 4.24
N ARG A 365 -10.37 23.82 5.39
CA ARG A 365 -11.72 23.60 5.93
C ARG A 365 -12.79 24.21 5.04
N LEU A 366 -12.58 25.43 4.53
CA LEU A 366 -13.50 26.15 3.64
C LEU A 366 -13.73 25.37 2.33
N ILE A 367 -12.64 25.00 1.65
CA ILE A 367 -12.69 24.50 0.28
C ILE A 367 -13.01 23.01 0.17
N GLY A 368 -13.18 22.25 1.26
CA GLY A 368 -13.50 20.83 1.12
C GLY A 368 -12.43 19.84 1.57
N LEU A 369 -11.22 20.28 1.92
CA LEU A 369 -10.07 19.40 2.12
C LEU A 369 -9.95 18.88 3.57
N ARG A 370 -10.31 19.70 4.56
CA ARG A 370 -10.44 19.30 5.96
C ARG A 370 -11.88 19.38 6.44
N THR A 371 -12.19 18.62 7.49
CA THR A 371 -13.49 18.68 8.14
C THR A 371 -13.63 20.00 8.91
N PRO A 372 -14.66 20.83 8.64
CA PRO A 372 -14.91 22.05 9.39
C PRO A 372 -15.51 21.71 10.77
N GLN A 373 -15.49 22.67 11.69
CA GLN A 373 -16.18 22.59 12.96
C GLN A 373 -17.59 23.20 12.90
N THR A 374 -18.50 22.70 13.74
CA THR A 374 -19.88 23.19 13.80
C THR A 374 -19.92 24.67 14.15
N GLY A 375 -20.66 25.47 13.39
CA GLY A 375 -20.80 26.91 13.60
C GLY A 375 -19.58 27.74 13.17
N GLU A 376 -18.49 27.12 12.70
CA GLU A 376 -17.27 27.84 12.29
C GLU A 376 -17.49 28.68 11.03
N MET A 377 -18.25 28.14 10.07
CA MET A 377 -18.52 28.80 8.80
C MET A 377 -19.84 28.31 8.18
N ARG A 378 -20.48 29.19 7.42
CA ARG A 378 -21.72 28.93 6.68
C ARG A 378 -21.52 29.21 5.20
N LEU A 379 -22.08 28.36 4.35
CA LEU A 379 -22.10 28.53 2.89
C LEU A 379 -23.55 28.48 2.45
N GLY A 380 -24.03 29.51 1.74
CA GLY A 380 -25.43 29.60 1.31
C GLY A 380 -26.43 29.48 2.48
N GLY A 381 -26.06 30.01 3.65
CA GLY A 381 -26.84 29.92 4.88
C GLY A 381 -26.79 28.57 5.60
N LEU A 382 -26.17 27.53 5.04
CA LEU A 382 -26.00 26.22 5.68
C LEU A 382 -24.63 26.12 6.38
N ASP A 383 -24.58 25.45 7.53
CA ASP A 383 -23.31 25.12 8.18
C ASP A 383 -22.44 24.23 7.26
N ALA A 384 -21.17 24.55 7.09
CA ALA A 384 -20.27 23.77 6.23
C ALA A 384 -20.11 22.30 6.66
N VAL A 385 -20.38 21.95 7.92
CA VAL A 385 -20.33 20.56 8.44
C VAL A 385 -21.36 19.64 7.76
N VAL A 386 -22.51 20.19 7.37
CA VAL A 386 -23.63 19.43 6.77
C VAL A 386 -23.61 19.40 5.24
N ILE A 387 -22.64 20.07 4.63
CA ILE A 387 -22.49 20.16 3.18
C ILE A 387 -21.47 19.12 2.71
N ALA A 388 -21.75 18.46 1.59
CA ALA A 388 -20.83 17.49 1.03
C ALA A 388 -19.53 18.19 0.57
N PRO A 389 -18.33 17.63 0.83
CA PRO A 389 -17.07 18.26 0.42
C PRO A 389 -16.95 18.54 -1.08
N GLY A 390 -17.62 17.75 -1.93
CA GLY A 390 -17.65 17.96 -3.38
C GLY A 390 -18.42 19.23 -3.77
N ASP A 391 -19.57 19.48 -3.13
CA ASP A 391 -20.40 20.66 -3.38
C ASP A 391 -19.69 21.93 -2.91
N ARG A 392 -19.02 21.88 -1.75
CA ARG A 392 -18.17 22.99 -1.28
C ARG A 392 -17.09 23.33 -2.30
N ARG A 393 -16.40 22.31 -2.83
CA ARG A 393 -15.33 22.48 -3.81
C ARG A 393 -15.78 23.19 -5.07
N GLN A 394 -17.05 23.10 -5.47
CA GLN A 394 -17.55 23.79 -6.67
C GLN A 394 -17.60 25.31 -6.48
N LEU A 395 -17.71 25.80 -5.24
CA LEU A 395 -17.73 27.23 -4.95
C LEU A 395 -16.35 27.91 -5.06
N PHE A 396 -15.26 27.15 -5.05
CA PHE A 396 -13.91 27.68 -4.90
C PHE A 396 -12.96 27.25 -6.02
N ALA A 397 -12.31 28.22 -6.67
CA ALA A 397 -11.07 28.02 -7.40
C ALA A 397 -9.90 28.26 -6.45
N TYR A 398 -8.94 27.34 -6.34
CA TYR A 398 -7.88 27.43 -5.33
C TYR A 398 -6.48 27.35 -5.94
N ALA A 399 -5.65 28.36 -5.64
CA ALA A 399 -4.21 28.33 -5.87
C ALA A 399 -3.50 28.19 -4.51
N ALA A 400 -2.92 27.01 -4.28
CA ALA A 400 -2.20 26.68 -3.05
C ALA A 400 -0.81 27.32 -3.00
N GLN A 401 -0.31 27.55 -1.78
CA GLN A 401 1.05 28.06 -1.54
C GLN A 401 2.13 27.11 -2.12
N ASP A 402 1.95 25.80 -1.92
CA ASP A 402 2.78 24.74 -2.50
C ASP A 402 2.05 24.05 -3.66
N VAL A 403 2.41 24.46 -4.88
CA VAL A 403 1.78 23.96 -6.11
C VAL A 403 2.37 22.60 -6.50
N ARG A 404 1.57 21.55 -6.33
CA ARG A 404 1.89 20.22 -6.86
C ARG A 404 1.56 20.15 -8.36
N LEU A 405 2.56 19.74 -9.14
CA LEU A 405 2.50 19.55 -10.58
C LEU A 405 2.72 18.06 -10.91
N LEU A 406 2.03 17.56 -11.93
CA LEU A 406 2.26 16.25 -12.50
C LEU A 406 3.50 16.28 -13.38
N ASN A 407 4.21 15.14 -13.44
CA ASN A 407 5.26 14.93 -14.44
C ASN A 407 4.61 14.72 -15.82
N GLY A 408 4.34 15.83 -16.48
CA GLY A 408 3.63 15.93 -17.74
C GLY A 408 3.88 17.29 -18.38
N SER A 409 3.11 17.64 -19.41
CA SER A 409 3.21 18.94 -20.07
C SER A 409 2.55 20.06 -19.26
N VAL A 410 2.82 21.31 -19.66
CA VAL A 410 2.11 22.49 -19.15
C VAL A 410 0.60 22.34 -19.37
N ARG A 411 0.20 21.90 -20.56
CA ARG A 411 -1.20 21.59 -20.91
C ARG A 411 -1.83 20.58 -19.95
N GLU A 412 -1.19 19.44 -19.74
CA GLU A 412 -1.71 18.37 -18.88
C GLU A 412 -1.92 18.87 -17.45
N ASN A 413 -1.00 19.70 -16.94
CA ASN A 413 -1.12 20.31 -15.62
C ASN A 413 -2.28 21.30 -15.52
N LEU A 414 -2.52 22.10 -16.55
CA LEU A 414 -3.63 23.05 -16.60
C LEU A 414 -4.98 22.35 -16.71
N LEU A 415 -5.08 21.29 -17.53
CA LEU A 415 -6.31 20.51 -17.73
C LEU A 415 -6.79 19.74 -16.48
N LEU A 416 -5.99 19.71 -15.41
CA LEU A 416 -6.45 19.25 -14.09
C LEU A 416 -7.57 20.12 -13.51
N ALA A 417 -7.72 21.37 -13.97
CA ALA A 417 -8.83 22.23 -13.60
C ALA A 417 -10.16 21.82 -14.25
N GLY A 418 -10.10 21.03 -15.33
CA GLY A 418 -11.23 20.66 -16.18
C GLY A 418 -10.89 20.75 -17.67
N PRO A 419 -11.78 20.27 -18.55
CA PRO A 419 -11.61 20.38 -19.99
C PRO A 419 -11.61 21.86 -20.41
N ALA A 420 -10.60 22.26 -21.19
CA ALA A 420 -10.44 23.61 -21.73
C ALA A 420 -9.76 23.55 -23.11
N ASP A 421 -10.03 24.53 -23.97
CA ASP A 421 -9.37 24.69 -25.25
C ASP A 421 -8.07 25.51 -25.12
N ASP A 422 -7.22 25.47 -26.14
CA ASP A 422 -5.92 26.17 -26.15
C ASP A 422 -6.08 27.68 -25.90
N ALA A 423 -7.15 28.28 -26.39
CA ALA A 423 -7.43 29.69 -26.18
C ALA A 423 -7.64 30.00 -24.68
N ALA A 424 -8.45 29.20 -23.98
CA ALA A 424 -8.62 29.33 -22.54
C ALA A 424 -7.33 29.05 -21.77
N LEU A 425 -6.54 28.05 -22.19
CA LEU A 425 -5.25 27.73 -21.57
C LEU A 425 -4.27 28.91 -21.69
N TRP A 426 -4.14 29.50 -22.87
CA TRP A 426 -3.29 30.68 -23.08
C TRP A 426 -3.80 31.90 -22.34
N ALA A 427 -5.10 32.16 -22.34
CA ALA A 427 -5.68 33.26 -21.57
C ALA A 427 -5.39 33.13 -20.07
N ALA A 428 -5.48 31.91 -19.51
CA ALA A 428 -5.14 31.67 -18.11
C ALA A 428 -3.64 31.87 -17.83
N LEU A 429 -2.76 31.44 -18.74
CA LEU A 429 -1.31 31.68 -18.63
C LEU A 429 -0.97 33.17 -18.75
N ASP A 430 -1.66 33.90 -19.62
CA ASP A 430 -1.52 35.33 -19.76
C ASP A 430 -2.01 36.03 -18.48
N ASP A 431 -3.20 35.72 -17.96
CA ASP A 431 -3.68 36.27 -16.69
C ASP A 431 -2.70 36.04 -15.53
N ALA A 432 -1.95 34.93 -15.55
CA ALA A 432 -0.94 34.60 -14.54
C ALA A 432 0.47 35.15 -14.85
N ALA A 433 0.64 35.94 -15.91
CA ALA A 433 1.93 36.47 -16.37
C ALA A 433 3.00 35.39 -16.63
N LEU A 434 2.58 34.25 -17.19
CA LEU A 434 3.44 33.13 -17.59
C LEU A 434 3.39 32.83 -19.10
N GLY A 435 2.41 33.37 -19.85
CA GLY A 435 2.21 33.08 -21.26
C GLY A 435 3.44 33.29 -22.14
N ASP A 436 4.11 34.44 -22.04
CA ASP A 436 5.28 34.76 -22.88
C ASP A 436 6.45 33.80 -22.66
N ARG A 437 6.65 33.38 -21.41
CA ARG A 437 7.67 32.39 -21.02
C ARG A 437 7.42 31.04 -21.68
N ILE A 438 6.16 30.59 -21.73
CA ILE A 438 5.77 29.30 -22.34
C ILE A 438 5.76 29.40 -23.87
N ARG A 439 5.40 30.54 -24.45
CA ARG A 439 5.52 30.77 -25.91
C ARG A 439 6.95 30.72 -26.41
N ALA A 440 7.92 31.09 -25.56
CA ALA A 440 9.34 31.03 -25.88
C ALA A 440 9.90 29.59 -25.91
N GLU A 441 9.18 28.63 -25.34
CA GLU A 441 9.56 27.21 -25.40
C GLU A 441 9.21 26.62 -26.77
N SER A 442 10.07 25.73 -27.28
CA SER A 442 9.92 25.13 -28.61
C SER A 442 8.64 24.29 -28.76
N LEU A 443 8.10 23.78 -27.64
CA LEU A 443 6.90 22.94 -27.60
C LEU A 443 5.66 23.69 -27.08
N GLY A 444 5.77 24.97 -26.72
CA GLY A 444 4.64 25.76 -26.21
C GLY A 444 3.91 25.09 -25.04
N LEU A 445 2.59 24.88 -25.17
CA LEU A 445 1.76 24.20 -24.16
C LEU A 445 2.17 22.74 -23.91
N ASP A 446 2.81 22.09 -24.88
CA ASP A 446 3.23 20.69 -24.77
C ASP A 446 4.64 20.55 -24.17
N THR A 447 5.24 21.66 -23.73
CA THR A 447 6.53 21.66 -23.04
C THR A 447 6.45 20.84 -21.75
N PRO A 448 7.35 19.87 -21.54
CA PRO A 448 7.38 19.07 -20.33
C PRO A 448 7.78 19.93 -19.13
N VAL A 449 7.12 19.75 -17.99
CA VAL A 449 7.50 20.41 -16.73
C VAL A 449 8.68 19.68 -16.05
N GLY A 450 8.86 18.40 -16.36
CA GLY A 450 9.89 17.53 -15.81
C GLY A 450 9.53 16.92 -14.44
N PRO A 451 10.25 15.86 -14.02
CA PRO A 451 10.09 15.27 -12.69
C PRO A 451 10.38 16.31 -11.62
N ASN A 452 9.56 16.36 -10.57
CA ASN A 452 9.64 17.35 -9.48
C ASN A 452 9.63 18.82 -9.94
N SER A 453 9.19 19.12 -11.16
CA SER A 453 9.14 20.46 -11.73
C SER A 453 10.47 21.22 -11.76
N GLU A 454 11.59 20.49 -11.91
CA GLU A 454 12.96 21.04 -11.95
C GLU A 454 13.19 22.05 -13.08
N GLN A 455 12.37 22.03 -14.13
CA GLN A 455 12.49 22.95 -15.28
C GLN A 455 11.83 24.31 -15.03
N LEU A 456 11.12 24.48 -13.91
CA LEU A 456 10.43 25.72 -13.54
C LEU A 456 11.01 26.29 -12.24
N SER A 457 11.31 27.59 -12.25
CA SER A 457 11.60 28.33 -11.02
C SER A 457 10.42 28.31 -10.04
N GLY A 458 10.66 28.58 -8.75
CA GLY A 458 9.60 28.62 -7.74
C GLY A 458 8.44 29.59 -8.10
N GLY A 459 8.77 30.76 -8.66
CA GLY A 459 7.79 31.74 -9.12
C GLY A 459 6.99 31.28 -10.35
N GLU A 460 7.63 30.59 -11.29
CA GLU A 460 6.93 30.00 -12.45
C GLU A 460 5.97 28.89 -12.04
N ARG A 461 6.35 28.03 -11.08
CA ARG A 461 5.46 26.97 -10.54
C ARG A 461 4.22 27.55 -9.88
N ARG A 462 4.37 28.62 -9.09
CA ARG A 462 3.24 29.34 -8.48
C ARG A 462 2.33 29.96 -9.53
N ARG A 463 2.88 30.64 -10.52
CA ARG A 463 2.10 31.23 -11.63
C ARG A 463 1.38 30.16 -12.45
N LEU A 464 1.97 28.99 -12.65
CA LEU A 464 1.29 27.87 -13.30
C LEU A 464 0.11 27.34 -12.45
N GLY A 465 0.28 27.26 -11.13
CA GLY A 465 -0.80 26.93 -10.21
C GLY A 465 -1.92 27.98 -10.19
N LEU A 466 -1.56 29.26 -10.32
CA LEU A 466 -2.50 30.37 -10.45
C LEU A 466 -3.29 30.29 -11.77
N ALA A 467 -2.61 30.06 -12.89
CA ALA A 467 -3.25 29.82 -14.19
C ALA A 467 -4.22 28.63 -14.13
N ARG A 468 -3.83 27.54 -13.46
CA ARG A 468 -4.72 26.39 -13.23
C ARG A 468 -5.96 26.78 -12.43
N ALA A 469 -5.84 27.62 -11.40
CA ALA A 469 -7.00 28.12 -10.66
C ALA A 469 -7.91 29.00 -11.53
N TYR A 470 -7.35 29.83 -12.42
CA TYR A 470 -8.13 30.67 -13.34
C TYR A 470 -8.98 29.91 -14.36
N LEU A 471 -8.62 28.68 -14.69
CA LEU A 471 -9.42 27.85 -15.60
C LEU A 471 -10.72 27.37 -14.97
N ARG A 472 -10.81 27.40 -13.64
CA ARG A 472 -11.99 26.92 -12.93
C ARG A 472 -13.03 28.03 -12.80
N ASP A 473 -14.23 27.76 -13.29
CA ASP A 473 -15.37 28.65 -13.11
C ASP A 473 -15.97 28.44 -11.72
N ALA A 474 -15.68 29.36 -10.81
CA ALA A 474 -16.12 29.30 -9.42
C ALA A 474 -16.42 30.71 -8.91
N PRO A 475 -17.43 30.90 -8.04
CA PRO A 475 -17.79 32.22 -7.52
C PRO A 475 -16.69 32.85 -6.64
N TRP A 476 -15.85 32.03 -6.00
CA TRP A 476 -14.74 32.49 -5.17
C TRP A 476 -13.40 32.01 -5.72
N LEU A 477 -12.45 32.94 -5.83
CA LEU A 477 -11.04 32.64 -6.06
C LEU A 477 -10.30 32.70 -4.72
N VAL A 478 -9.62 31.62 -4.36
CA VAL A 478 -8.83 31.50 -3.13
C VAL A 478 -7.36 31.42 -3.49
N LEU A 479 -6.57 32.38 -3.02
CA LEU A 479 -5.14 32.49 -3.32
C LEU A 479 -4.33 32.47 -2.02
N ASP A 480 -3.44 31.50 -1.88
CA ASP A 480 -2.53 31.40 -0.72
C ASP A 480 -1.11 31.83 -1.12
N GLU A 481 -0.71 33.03 -0.73
CA GLU A 481 0.60 33.65 -1.02
C GLU A 481 0.96 33.69 -2.53
N PRO A 482 0.07 34.21 -3.42
CA PRO A 482 0.21 34.05 -4.87
C PRO A 482 1.41 34.79 -5.49
N THR A 483 1.96 35.80 -4.80
CA THR A 483 3.07 36.64 -5.28
C THR A 483 4.35 36.50 -4.45
N GLU A 484 4.40 35.53 -3.54
CA GLU A 484 5.60 35.26 -2.75
C GLU A 484 6.76 34.85 -3.68
N GLY A 485 7.96 35.37 -3.43
CA GLY A 485 9.18 35.05 -4.19
C GLY A 485 9.23 35.60 -5.62
N LEU A 486 8.28 36.45 -6.03
CA LEU A 486 8.34 37.18 -7.31
C LEU A 486 9.09 38.52 -7.12
N ASP A 487 9.79 38.95 -8.17
CA ASP A 487 10.32 40.32 -8.23
C ASP A 487 9.17 41.35 -8.32
N ALA A 488 9.48 42.61 -7.98
CA ALA A 488 8.47 43.66 -7.88
C ALA A 488 7.75 43.95 -9.20
N ALA A 489 8.43 43.84 -10.35
CA ALA A 489 7.83 44.11 -11.66
C ALA A 489 6.85 42.99 -12.04
N THR A 490 7.27 41.74 -11.88
CA THR A 490 6.41 40.58 -12.09
C THR A 490 5.21 40.59 -11.16
N GLU A 491 5.39 40.91 -9.87
CA GLU A 491 4.28 41.00 -8.91
C GLU A 491 3.24 42.04 -9.35
N ALA A 492 3.68 43.26 -9.70
CA ALA A 492 2.79 44.32 -10.15
C ALA A 492 1.99 43.88 -11.39
N GLN A 493 2.63 43.18 -12.32
CA GLN A 493 1.98 42.63 -13.51
C GLN A 493 0.92 41.58 -13.15
N VAL A 494 1.23 40.64 -12.26
CA VAL A 494 0.29 39.59 -11.81
C VAL A 494 -0.90 40.22 -11.09
N LEU A 495 -0.69 41.16 -10.18
CA LEU A 495 -1.76 41.81 -9.43
C LEU A 495 -2.67 42.68 -10.33
N GLY A 496 -2.09 43.40 -11.30
CA GLY A 496 -2.86 44.18 -12.27
C GLY A 496 -3.76 43.29 -13.14
N ARG A 497 -3.23 42.15 -13.61
CA ARG A 497 -4.02 41.16 -14.38
C ARG A 497 -5.11 40.51 -13.53
N LEU A 498 -4.79 40.14 -12.28
CA LEU A 498 -5.76 39.63 -11.31
C LEU A 498 -6.91 40.62 -11.07
N GLN A 499 -6.60 41.90 -10.85
CA GLN A 499 -7.62 42.93 -10.62
C GLN A 499 -8.58 43.08 -11.81
N ASN A 500 -8.04 43.14 -13.03
CA ASN A 500 -8.83 43.23 -14.25
C ASN A 500 -9.73 42.01 -14.43
N ARG A 501 -9.20 40.82 -14.17
CA ARG A 501 -9.94 39.57 -14.25
C ARG A 501 -11.10 39.51 -13.24
N LEU A 502 -10.84 39.86 -11.97
CA LEU A 502 -11.87 39.89 -10.93
C LEU A 502 -13.00 40.85 -11.29
N ALA A 503 -12.67 42.03 -11.84
CA ALA A 503 -13.65 43.00 -12.30
C ALA A 503 -14.48 42.47 -13.49
N ALA A 504 -13.83 41.85 -14.48
CA ALA A 504 -14.50 41.31 -15.66
C ALA A 504 -15.47 40.16 -15.34
N ARG A 505 -15.16 39.33 -14.34
CA ARG A 505 -15.97 38.15 -13.97
C ARG A 505 -16.95 38.38 -12.81
N GLY A 506 -16.82 39.46 -12.06
CA GLY A 506 -17.60 39.65 -10.81
C GLY A 506 -17.31 38.57 -9.76
N GLN A 507 -16.12 37.97 -9.80
CA GLN A 507 -15.71 36.89 -8.90
C GLN A 507 -15.28 37.45 -7.55
N GLY A 508 -15.63 36.75 -6.46
CA GLY A 508 -15.13 37.07 -5.12
C GLY A 508 -13.68 36.61 -4.93
N LEU A 509 -12.95 37.25 -4.03
CA LEU A 509 -11.55 36.92 -3.71
C LEU A 509 -11.40 36.57 -2.23
N ILE A 510 -10.64 35.51 -1.94
CA ILE A 510 -10.11 35.21 -0.61
C ILE A 510 -8.60 35.10 -0.76
N LEU A 511 -7.86 36.04 -0.17
CA LEU A 511 -6.43 36.17 -0.35
C LEU A 511 -5.71 36.01 0.98
N VAL A 512 -4.82 35.03 1.09
CA VAL A 512 -3.82 34.97 2.17
C VAL A 512 -2.54 35.63 1.69
N SER A 513 -2.08 36.64 2.43
CA SER A 513 -0.82 37.33 2.15
C SER A 513 -0.35 38.05 3.41
N HIS A 514 0.96 38.08 3.62
CA HIS A 514 1.61 38.97 4.58
C HIS A 514 2.09 40.29 3.95
N ARG A 515 2.01 40.41 2.62
CA ARG A 515 2.47 41.55 1.84
C ARG A 515 1.34 42.58 1.64
N ALA A 516 1.67 43.86 1.80
CA ALA A 516 0.71 44.96 1.66
C ALA A 516 0.15 45.12 0.23
N SER A 517 0.98 44.90 -0.79
CA SER A 517 0.60 45.09 -2.20
C SER A 517 -0.57 44.18 -2.64
N PRO A 518 -0.52 42.84 -2.43
CA PRO A 518 -1.68 41.99 -2.66
C PRO A 518 -2.87 42.32 -1.75
N MET A 519 -2.63 42.63 -0.47
CA MET A 519 -3.69 42.95 0.49
C MET A 519 -4.49 44.20 0.13
N ALA A 520 -3.89 45.16 -0.59
CA ALA A 520 -4.57 46.35 -1.09
C ALA A 520 -5.69 46.05 -2.09
N LEU A 521 -5.75 44.83 -2.65
CA LEU A 521 -6.88 44.41 -3.49
C LEU A 521 -8.13 44.08 -2.67
N CYS A 522 -8.02 43.87 -1.36
CA CYS A 522 -9.10 43.39 -0.50
C CYS A 522 -9.96 44.54 0.03
N ASN A 523 -11.26 44.28 0.18
CA ASN A 523 -12.21 45.23 0.77
C ASN A 523 -12.15 45.22 2.30
N ARG A 524 -11.85 44.06 2.87
CA ARG A 524 -11.77 43.83 4.31
C ARG A 524 -10.75 42.76 4.59
N SER A 525 -10.13 42.84 5.75
CA SER A 525 -9.12 41.90 6.19
C SER A 525 -9.48 41.26 7.52
N ILE A 526 -8.98 40.05 7.73
CA ILE A 526 -9.14 39.30 8.97
C ILE A 526 -7.80 38.78 9.44
N ARG A 527 -7.60 38.83 10.74
CA ARG A 527 -6.45 38.27 11.40
C ARG A 527 -6.80 36.91 11.99
N VAL A 528 -6.03 35.90 11.65
CA VAL A 528 -6.08 34.58 12.30
C VAL A 528 -5.08 34.59 13.45
N GLU A 529 -5.57 34.44 14.68
CA GLU A 529 -4.73 34.49 15.89
C GLU A 529 -4.25 33.11 16.36
N GLY A 530 -5.03 32.07 16.08
CA GLY A 530 -4.73 30.70 16.49
C GLY A 530 -5.98 29.84 16.63
N LEU A 531 -5.81 28.67 17.24
CA LEU A 531 -6.90 27.77 17.62
C LEU A 531 -7.22 27.97 19.11
N ASP A 532 -8.49 27.91 19.48
CA ASP A 532 -8.91 27.84 20.88
C ASP A 532 -8.85 26.41 21.44
N SER A 533 -9.24 26.24 22.72
CA SER A 533 -9.24 24.96 23.42
C SER A 533 -10.16 23.92 22.78
N ASP A 534 -11.18 24.37 22.04
CA ASP A 534 -12.17 23.54 21.38
C ASP A 534 -11.82 23.30 19.89
N GLY A 535 -10.71 23.87 19.42
CA GLY A 535 -10.19 23.73 18.06
C GLY A 535 -10.82 24.68 17.03
N HIS A 536 -11.58 25.68 17.49
CA HIS A 536 -12.12 26.73 16.64
C HIS A 536 -11.04 27.77 16.36
N LEU A 537 -11.08 28.33 15.15
CA LEU A 537 -10.17 29.40 14.78
C LEU A 537 -10.61 30.73 15.42
N ARG A 538 -9.68 31.39 16.10
CA ARG A 538 -9.87 32.75 16.61
C ARG A 538 -9.59 33.75 15.49
N LEU A 539 -10.64 34.45 15.07
CA LEU A 539 -10.62 35.45 14.02
C LEU A 539 -10.88 36.83 14.62
N THR A 540 -10.04 37.81 14.31
CA THR A 540 -10.25 39.22 14.68
C THR A 540 -10.27 40.12 13.45
N CYS A 541 -11.16 41.11 13.44
CA CYS A 541 -11.16 42.16 12.42
C CYS A 541 -10.29 43.34 12.91
N PRO A 542 -9.41 43.90 12.08
CA PRO A 542 -8.69 45.13 12.43
C PRO A 542 -9.67 46.29 12.63
N PRO A 543 -9.35 47.26 13.51
CA PRO A 543 -10.21 48.40 13.82
C PRO A 543 -10.48 49.31 12.61
N ASP A 544 -9.60 49.35 11.61
CA ASP A 544 -9.75 50.22 10.42
C ASP A 544 -10.79 49.70 9.40
N ASP A 545 -11.27 48.45 9.55
CA ASP A 545 -12.23 47.80 8.64
C ASP A 545 -13.70 47.92 9.11
N LEU A 546 -13.98 48.62 10.21
CA LEU A 546 -15.33 48.80 10.78
C LEU A 546 -16.07 50.05 10.25
N ALA A 547 -15.47 50.81 9.33
CA ALA A 547 -16.04 52.02 8.75
C ALA A 547 -16.18 51.90 7.23
N ALA A 548 -17.09 51.03 6.76
CA ALA A 548 -17.65 51.08 5.40
C ALA A 548 -19.05 50.45 5.37
#